data_AF-A0A923DEW3-F1
#
_entry.id   AF-A0A923DEW3-F1
#
_cell.length_a   1.000
_cell.length_b   1.000
_cell.length_c   1.000
_cell.angle_alpha   90.00
_cell.angle_beta   90.00
_cell.angle_gamma   90.00
#
_symmetry.space_group_name_H-M   'P 1'
#
loop_
_entity.id
_entity.type
_entity.pdbx_description
1 polymer ?
#
loop_
_entity_poly.entity_id
_entity_poly.type
_entity_poly.pdbx_seq_one_letter_code
_entity_poly.pdbx_strand_id
1 'polypeptide(L)'
;MKNLPESSSPNSLPLWGRVGEGAILPFGERLERGSSFNSKLLLFGEYGLMYDAMALSVPFPRFSGFLDFDPDHSHLESTAEIRKFYEYLKSGNSIQKLHFSFDLESLKNDLDSGLFFNSTIPQQYGVGSSGALVAALFNKFAVVPNPENEPSHEILKADFAVLESFFHGRSSGLDPLISYLNRPILIDSEKQIVPLEFDLNQTGIAVALIDTQTTGETGPLVQHFFDRFKVPEFEMAFERQFIPANNGCIKSLLNGNRQYFFLYLEQLIYFQVQYFRRMIPENFHIVISEALVEKVFIKLLGSGGGGFLIAFAETADRLKKWTEKEGIQPEWVTKEANE
;
A
#
# COMPACT_ATOMS: atom_id res chain seq x y z
N MET A 1 66.36 26.74 -13.81
CA MET A 1 65.59 27.68 -14.67
C MET A 1 64.65 26.86 -15.54
N LYS A 2 63.37 27.26 -15.58
CA LYS A 2 62.28 26.85 -16.49
C LYS A 2 61.51 25.55 -16.19
N ASN A 3 60.33 25.77 -15.59
CA ASN A 3 58.99 25.30 -15.95
C ASN A 3 58.71 23.78 -16.10
N LEU A 4 57.93 23.26 -15.13
CA LEU A 4 57.08 22.09 -15.27
C LEU A 4 55.68 22.53 -15.76
N PRO A 5 55.02 21.80 -16.69
CA PRO A 5 53.62 21.99 -17.01
C PRO A 5 52.70 21.02 -16.25
N GLU A 6 51.50 21.53 -15.93
CA GLU A 6 50.33 20.80 -15.47
C GLU A 6 49.76 19.89 -16.56
N SER A 7 49.18 18.74 -16.19
CA SER A 7 47.73 18.48 -16.27
C SER A 7 47.33 17.01 -16.50
N SER A 8 46.27 16.64 -15.77
CA SER A 8 45.23 15.64 -16.07
C SER A 8 45.52 14.13 -15.93
N SER A 9 45.11 13.60 -14.77
CA SER A 9 44.60 12.24 -14.60
C SER A 9 43.06 12.28 -14.53
N PRO A 10 42.29 11.47 -15.28
CA PRO A 10 40.84 11.42 -15.14
C PRO A 10 40.43 10.37 -14.09
N ASN A 11 40.00 10.85 -12.92
CA ASN A 11 39.17 10.10 -11.97
C ASN A 11 37.76 10.69 -12.05
N SER A 12 36.78 9.92 -12.52
CA SER A 12 35.36 10.26 -12.35
C SER A 12 34.54 8.99 -12.15
N LEU A 13 34.41 8.58 -10.90
CA LEU A 13 33.29 7.77 -10.41
C LEU A 13 32.09 8.71 -10.21
N PRO A 14 30.86 8.34 -10.63
CA PRO A 14 29.71 9.19 -10.42
C PRO A 14 29.34 9.26 -8.93
N LEU A 15 29.19 10.49 -8.45
CA LEU A 15 28.66 10.83 -7.13
C LEU A 15 27.21 10.38 -7.03
N TRP A 16 26.93 9.41 -6.16
CA TRP A 16 25.58 9.15 -5.66
C TRP A 16 25.14 10.33 -4.80
N GLY A 17 24.19 11.11 -5.32
CA GLY A 17 23.51 12.17 -4.59
C GLY A 17 22.64 11.58 -3.49
N ARG A 18 22.85 12.07 -2.26
CA ARG A 18 22.06 11.77 -1.08
C ARG A 18 20.59 12.08 -1.34
N VAL A 19 19.72 11.08 -1.17
CA VAL A 19 18.27 11.29 -1.10
C VAL A 19 17.99 11.94 0.25
N GLY A 20 17.70 13.24 0.21
CA GLY A 20 17.29 14.03 1.37
C GLY A 20 15.80 13.85 1.67
N GLU A 21 15.47 14.01 2.94
CA GLU A 21 14.15 13.96 3.56
C GLU A 21 13.03 14.65 2.75
N GLY A 22 11.88 13.97 2.66
CA GLY A 22 10.54 14.56 2.50
C GLY A 22 10.43 15.79 1.60
N ALA A 23 10.67 15.66 0.30
CA ALA A 23 10.30 16.68 -0.66
C ALA A 23 8.86 16.43 -1.15
N ILE A 24 7.93 17.30 -0.75
CA ILE A 24 6.64 17.45 -1.44
C ILE A 24 6.97 18.07 -2.81
N LEU A 25 6.96 17.24 -3.86
CA LEU A 25 7.17 17.71 -5.22
C LEU A 25 5.89 18.40 -5.72
N PRO A 26 5.98 19.60 -6.33
CA PRO A 26 4.84 20.25 -6.97
C PRO A 26 4.35 19.42 -8.18
N PHE A 27 3.03 19.33 -8.34
CA PHE A 27 2.40 18.74 -9.52
C PHE A 27 2.86 19.57 -10.75
N GLY A 28 3.59 18.94 -11.67
CA GLY A 28 4.17 19.65 -12.83
C GLY A 28 5.51 19.11 -13.32
N GLU A 29 6.31 18.46 -12.48
CA GLU A 29 7.38 17.60 -12.98
C GLU A 29 6.74 16.32 -13.51
N ARG A 30 6.72 16.15 -14.85
CA ARG A 30 6.62 14.82 -15.43
C ARG A 30 7.78 14.03 -14.88
N LEU A 31 7.50 13.27 -13.84
CA LEU A 31 8.36 12.29 -13.21
C LEU A 31 9.03 11.46 -14.33
N GLU A 32 10.27 11.81 -14.66
CA GLU A 32 11.01 11.28 -15.81
C GLU A 32 11.18 9.74 -15.69
N ARG A 33 11.61 9.10 -16.78
CA ARG A 33 11.93 7.66 -16.85
C ARG A 33 12.50 7.13 -15.51
N GLY A 34 11.88 6.08 -14.97
CA GLY A 34 12.35 5.43 -13.74
C GLY A 34 11.64 5.86 -12.45
N SER A 35 10.49 6.52 -12.54
CA SER A 35 9.72 6.91 -11.36
C SER A 35 9.09 5.68 -10.68
N SER A 36 9.51 5.47 -9.43
CA SER A 36 9.14 4.33 -8.61
C SER A 36 7.85 4.63 -7.84
N PHE A 37 6.87 3.75 -7.97
CA PHE A 37 5.59 3.81 -7.28
C PHE A 37 5.61 2.86 -6.10
N ASN A 38 5.48 3.43 -4.91
CA ASN A 38 5.49 2.68 -3.67
C ASN A 38 4.25 1.79 -3.57
N SER A 39 4.44 0.63 -2.95
CA SER A 39 3.35 -0.19 -2.42
C SER A 39 2.60 0.58 -1.33
N LYS A 40 1.54 -0.01 -0.78
CA LYS A 40 0.73 0.60 0.28
C LYS A 40 0.42 -0.38 1.39
N LEU A 41 0.12 0.16 2.56
CA LEU A 41 -0.43 -0.56 3.70
C LEU A 41 -1.76 0.06 4.09
N LEU A 42 -2.79 -0.78 4.23
CA LEU A 42 -4.01 -0.40 4.93
C LEU A 42 -3.73 -0.60 6.43
N LEU A 43 -3.36 0.46 7.14
CA LEU A 43 -3.08 0.34 8.58
C LEU A 43 -4.35 -0.03 9.35
N PHE A 44 -5.47 0.58 8.97
CA PHE A 44 -6.78 0.41 9.61
C PHE A 44 -7.91 0.55 8.57
N GLY A 45 -9.02 -0.15 8.79
CA GLY A 45 -10.23 -0.07 7.96
C GLY A 45 -10.59 -1.37 7.24
N GLU A 46 -9.91 -2.49 7.51
CA GLU A 46 -10.22 -3.80 6.92
C GLU A 46 -11.70 -4.16 7.12
N TYR A 47 -12.39 -4.49 6.02
CA TYR A 47 -13.83 -4.76 5.97
C TYR A 47 -14.75 -3.59 6.38
N GLY A 48 -14.35 -2.75 7.33
CA GLY A 48 -15.12 -1.62 7.86
C GLY A 48 -15.35 -0.50 6.86
N LEU A 49 -14.51 -0.38 5.82
CA LEU A 49 -14.75 0.56 4.73
C LEU A 49 -16.14 0.40 4.09
N MET A 50 -16.69 -0.81 4.08
CA MET A 50 -18.01 -1.13 3.52
C MET A 50 -19.17 -0.76 4.46
N TYR A 51 -18.88 -0.40 5.72
CA TYR A 51 -19.84 -0.20 6.80
C TYR A 51 -19.45 1.02 7.66
N ASP A 52 -19.21 2.17 7.03
CA ASP A 52 -19.01 3.47 7.72
C ASP A 52 -17.86 3.58 8.74
N ALA A 53 -16.96 2.59 8.78
CA ALA A 53 -15.68 2.75 9.47
C ALA A 53 -14.76 3.70 8.70
N MET A 54 -13.92 4.41 9.45
CA MET A 54 -12.79 5.14 8.90
C MET A 54 -11.73 4.16 8.39
N ALA A 55 -10.90 4.60 7.45
CA ALA A 55 -9.72 3.86 7.04
C ALA A 55 -8.50 4.77 6.94
N LEU A 56 -7.34 4.22 7.28
CA LEU A 56 -6.06 4.91 7.13
C LEU A 56 -5.13 4.01 6.33
N SER A 57 -4.71 4.50 5.18
CA SER A 57 -3.69 3.85 4.37
C SER A 57 -2.46 4.71 4.24
N VAL A 58 -1.29 4.09 4.19
CA VAL A 58 0.00 4.75 4.06
C VAL A 58 0.82 4.15 2.92
N PRO A 59 1.64 4.93 2.22
CA PRO A 59 2.66 4.38 1.33
C PRO A 59 3.64 3.51 2.10
N PHE A 60 4.17 2.48 1.45
CA PHE A 60 5.17 1.58 2.01
C PHE A 60 6.34 1.46 1.03
N PRO A 61 7.41 2.25 1.25
CA PRO A 61 8.51 2.39 0.29
C PRO A 61 9.46 1.19 0.24
N ARG A 62 9.32 0.24 1.18
CA ARG A 62 10.12 -1.01 1.19
C ARG A 62 9.91 -1.84 -0.08
N PHE A 63 8.70 -1.79 -0.63
CA PHE A 63 8.37 -2.40 -1.90
C PHE A 63 7.84 -1.35 -2.85
N SER A 64 8.29 -1.41 -4.09
CA SER A 64 7.88 -0.49 -5.15
C SER A 64 8.03 -1.12 -6.53
N GLY A 65 7.49 -0.44 -7.53
CA GLY A 65 7.76 -0.80 -8.92
C GLY A 65 7.78 0.40 -9.85
N PHE A 66 8.38 0.22 -11.01
CA PHE A 66 8.50 1.24 -12.05
C PHE A 66 8.38 0.61 -13.43
N LEU A 67 8.02 1.44 -14.41
CA LEU A 67 7.98 1.02 -15.81
C LEU A 67 9.39 1.11 -16.41
N ASP A 68 9.80 0.03 -17.07
CA ASP A 68 11.08 -0.08 -17.76
C ASP A 68 10.93 -0.81 -19.09
N PHE A 69 11.99 -0.86 -19.89
CA PHE A 69 12.01 -1.52 -21.19
C PHE A 69 13.02 -2.66 -21.19
N ASP A 70 12.57 -3.82 -21.64
CA ASP A 70 13.40 -5.00 -21.78
C ASP A 70 13.62 -5.32 -23.27
N PRO A 71 14.71 -4.82 -23.86
CA PRO A 71 15.05 -5.11 -25.25
C PRO A 71 15.42 -6.59 -25.48
N ASP A 72 15.75 -7.33 -24.41
CA ASP A 72 16.16 -8.74 -24.48
C ASP A 72 14.97 -9.70 -24.25
N HIS A 73 13.76 -9.17 -24.01
CA HIS A 73 12.51 -9.93 -23.84
C HIS A 73 12.56 -11.02 -22.76
N SER A 74 13.27 -10.77 -21.66
CA SER A 74 13.32 -11.63 -20.48
C SER A 74 12.13 -11.47 -19.52
N HIS A 75 11.41 -10.34 -19.55
CA HIS A 75 10.27 -10.03 -18.66
C HIS A 75 8.89 -10.29 -19.30
N LEU A 76 8.75 -11.42 -20.01
CA LEU A 76 7.56 -11.73 -20.83
C LEU A 76 6.24 -11.74 -20.05
N GLU A 77 6.24 -12.21 -18.80
CA GLU A 77 5.02 -12.30 -17.99
C GLU A 77 4.45 -10.90 -17.68
N SER A 78 5.32 -9.98 -17.26
CA SER A 78 4.94 -8.60 -16.95
C SER A 78 4.46 -7.86 -18.20
N THR A 79 5.18 -7.99 -19.32
CA THR A 79 4.75 -7.43 -20.61
C THR A 79 3.41 -8.03 -21.08
N ALA A 80 3.20 -9.34 -20.92
CA ALA A 80 1.96 -10.00 -21.30
C ALA A 80 0.76 -9.48 -20.47
N GLU A 81 0.96 -9.23 -19.18
CA GLU A 81 -0.10 -8.72 -18.31
C GLU A 81 -0.50 -7.27 -18.68
N ILE A 82 0.48 -6.40 -18.93
CA ILE A 82 0.20 -5.03 -19.43
C ILE A 82 -0.47 -5.08 -20.81
N ARG A 83 -0.11 -6.05 -21.66
CA ARG A 83 -0.78 -6.24 -22.96
C ARG A 83 -2.24 -6.66 -22.80
N LYS A 84 -2.57 -7.54 -21.84
CA LYS A 84 -3.98 -7.86 -21.53
C LYS A 84 -4.73 -6.63 -21.01
N PHE A 85 -4.10 -5.83 -20.15
CA PHE A 85 -4.66 -4.57 -19.67
C PHE A 85 -4.94 -3.59 -20.82
N TYR A 86 -3.99 -3.44 -21.76
CA TYR A 86 -4.17 -2.66 -22.98
C TYR A 86 -5.38 -3.14 -23.79
N GLU A 87 -5.47 -4.45 -24.06
CA GLU A 87 -6.60 -5.01 -24.81
C GLU A 87 -7.94 -4.83 -24.07
N TYR A 88 -7.96 -4.93 -22.73
CA TYR A 88 -9.14 -4.64 -21.92
C TYR A 88 -9.61 -3.19 -22.08
N LEU A 89 -8.69 -2.22 -22.03
CA LEU A 89 -9.03 -0.81 -22.21
C LEU A 89 -9.52 -0.51 -23.64
N LYS A 90 -8.88 -1.13 -24.64
CA LYS A 90 -9.21 -0.95 -26.06
C LYS A 90 -10.55 -1.60 -26.45
N SER A 91 -10.82 -2.81 -25.97
CA SER A 91 -12.02 -3.57 -26.32
C SER A 91 -13.26 -3.17 -25.52
N GLY A 92 -13.07 -2.57 -24.34
CA GLY A 92 -14.15 -2.12 -23.48
C GLY A 92 -14.57 -0.67 -23.72
N ASN A 93 -15.78 -0.34 -23.26
CA ASN A 93 -16.20 1.05 -23.04
C ASN A 93 -15.55 1.69 -21.79
N SER A 94 -14.50 1.06 -21.22
CA SER A 94 -13.84 1.52 -20.00
C SER A 94 -13.18 2.88 -20.17
N ILE A 95 -12.56 3.14 -21.33
CA ILE A 95 -11.95 4.45 -21.62
C ILE A 95 -12.98 5.58 -21.62
N GLN A 96 -14.20 5.33 -22.07
CA GLN A 96 -15.26 6.36 -22.08
C GLN A 96 -15.73 6.74 -20.67
N LYS A 97 -15.36 5.95 -19.65
CA LYS A 97 -15.66 6.22 -18.24
C LYS A 97 -14.56 7.00 -17.54
N LEU A 98 -13.39 7.17 -18.17
CA LEU A 98 -12.27 7.91 -17.61
C LEU A 98 -12.52 9.42 -17.78
N HIS A 99 -12.16 10.19 -16.75
CA HIS A 99 -12.18 11.63 -16.77
C HIS A 99 -10.93 12.17 -17.48
N PHE A 100 -9.80 11.48 -17.34
CA PHE A 100 -8.57 11.77 -18.06
C PHE A 100 -8.42 10.86 -19.28
N SER A 101 -8.10 11.46 -20.43
CA SER A 101 -7.84 10.68 -21.64
C SER A 101 -6.61 9.81 -21.45
N PHE A 102 -6.63 8.59 -21.99
CA PHE A 102 -5.55 7.62 -21.83
C PHE A 102 -4.93 7.32 -23.20
N ASP A 103 -3.64 7.61 -23.36
CA ASP A 103 -2.91 7.49 -24.62
C ASP A 103 -2.57 6.02 -24.94
N LEU A 104 -3.55 5.33 -25.52
CA LEU A 104 -3.42 3.95 -25.96
C LEU A 104 -2.41 3.77 -27.10
N GLU A 105 -2.19 4.79 -27.93
CA GLU A 105 -1.23 4.69 -29.04
C GLU A 105 0.19 4.62 -28.49
N SER A 106 0.54 5.52 -27.58
CA SER A 106 1.82 5.51 -26.88
C SER A 106 2.00 4.22 -26.07
N LEU A 107 0.98 3.77 -25.32
CA LEU A 107 1.07 2.50 -24.57
C LEU A 107 1.34 1.31 -25.50
N LYS A 108 0.67 1.23 -26.66
CA LYS A 108 0.91 0.16 -27.63
C LYS A 108 2.35 0.21 -28.18
N ASN A 109 2.83 1.40 -28.56
CA ASN A 109 4.19 1.56 -29.09
C ASN A 109 5.25 1.17 -28.06
N ASP A 110 5.05 1.54 -26.79
CA ASP A 110 5.93 1.15 -25.70
C ASP A 110 5.90 -0.36 -25.45
N LEU A 111 4.71 -0.99 -25.46
CA LEU A 111 4.56 -2.44 -25.36
C LEU A 111 5.25 -3.20 -26.49
N ASP A 112 5.19 -2.68 -27.71
CA ASP A 112 5.87 -3.25 -28.87
C ASP A 112 7.39 -3.03 -28.82
N SER A 113 7.85 -2.09 -27.98
CA SER A 113 9.25 -1.82 -27.67
C SER A 113 9.75 -2.55 -26.41
N GLY A 114 8.95 -3.45 -25.83
CA GLY A 114 9.36 -4.26 -24.67
C GLY A 114 9.07 -3.64 -23.31
N LEU A 115 8.06 -2.76 -23.19
CA LEU A 115 7.61 -2.23 -21.89
C LEU A 115 7.24 -3.37 -20.93
N PHE A 116 7.75 -3.28 -19.71
CA PHE A 116 7.37 -4.13 -18.59
C PHE A 116 7.33 -3.32 -17.29
N PHE A 117 6.73 -3.89 -16.26
CA PHE A 117 6.74 -3.36 -14.90
C PHE A 117 7.75 -4.15 -14.06
N ASN A 118 8.81 -3.47 -13.64
CA ASN A 118 9.81 -3.99 -12.73
C ASN A 118 9.33 -3.73 -11.30
N SER A 119 9.09 -4.78 -10.52
CA SER A 119 8.43 -4.67 -9.22
C SER A 119 9.11 -5.57 -8.17
N THR A 120 9.34 -5.00 -6.99
CA THR A 120 9.72 -5.73 -5.78
C THR A 120 8.51 -6.07 -4.91
N ILE A 121 7.30 -5.63 -5.30
CA ILE A 121 6.06 -5.81 -4.52
C ILE A 121 5.61 -7.27 -4.59
N PRO A 122 5.56 -8.00 -3.46
CA PRO A 122 5.07 -9.37 -3.44
C PRO A 122 3.62 -9.44 -3.91
N GLN A 123 3.35 -10.32 -4.87
CA GLN A 123 2.00 -10.53 -5.37
C GLN A 123 1.17 -11.30 -4.34
N GLN A 124 -0.13 -10.97 -4.22
CA GLN A 124 -1.09 -11.61 -3.30
C GLN A 124 -0.82 -11.44 -1.80
N TYR A 125 0.05 -10.51 -1.41
CA TYR A 125 0.40 -10.26 0.01
C TYR A 125 -0.35 -9.06 0.63
N GLY A 126 -1.31 -8.48 -0.08
CA GLY A 126 -2.13 -7.37 0.42
C GLY A 126 -1.46 -5.99 0.41
N VAL A 127 -0.25 -5.87 -0.15
CA VAL A 127 0.53 -4.62 -0.22
C VAL A 127 0.33 -3.79 -1.50
N GLY A 128 -0.59 -4.20 -2.38
CA GLY A 128 -1.07 -3.34 -3.47
C GLY A 128 -0.24 -3.35 -4.77
N SER A 129 0.21 -4.52 -5.25
CA SER A 129 0.95 -4.62 -6.52
C SER A 129 0.17 -4.09 -7.74
N SER A 130 -1.14 -4.35 -7.83
CA SER A 130 -1.98 -3.80 -8.92
C SER A 130 -2.07 -2.28 -8.83
N GLY A 131 -2.20 -1.76 -7.62
CA GLY A 131 -2.25 -0.33 -7.33
C GLY A 131 -1.03 0.41 -7.89
N ALA A 132 0.16 -0.07 -7.56
CA ALA A 132 1.40 0.53 -8.04
C ALA A 132 1.55 0.45 -9.58
N LEU A 133 1.17 -0.67 -10.20
CA LEU A 133 1.19 -0.80 -11.66
C LEU A 133 0.21 0.18 -12.33
N VAL A 134 -1.03 0.26 -11.84
CA VAL A 134 -2.05 1.18 -12.37
C VAL A 134 -1.61 2.63 -12.20
N ALA A 135 -1.04 2.99 -11.04
CA ALA A 135 -0.48 4.32 -10.79
C ALA A 135 0.64 4.65 -11.78
N ALA A 136 1.56 3.70 -12.05
CA ALA A 136 2.65 3.90 -12.99
C ALA A 136 2.17 4.08 -14.44
N LEU A 137 1.21 3.26 -14.88
CA LEU A 137 0.60 3.35 -16.20
C LEU A 137 -0.18 4.66 -16.36
N PHE A 138 -0.98 5.04 -15.35
CA PHE A 138 -1.70 6.31 -15.35
C PHE A 138 -0.75 7.50 -15.41
N ASN A 139 0.29 7.52 -14.57
CA ASN A 139 1.29 8.60 -14.59
C ASN A 139 1.96 8.77 -15.96
N LYS A 140 2.21 7.66 -16.67
CA LYS A 140 2.88 7.70 -17.97
C LYS A 140 1.95 8.03 -19.13
N PHE A 141 0.73 7.50 -19.13
CA PHE A 141 -0.15 7.48 -20.30
C PHE A 141 -1.45 8.28 -20.14
N ALA A 142 -1.81 8.71 -18.93
CA ALA A 142 -2.96 9.61 -18.75
C ALA A 142 -2.61 11.05 -19.12
N VAL A 143 -3.55 11.71 -19.79
CA VAL A 143 -3.44 13.12 -20.19
C VAL A 143 -4.25 13.94 -19.20
N VAL A 144 -3.57 14.49 -18.20
CA VAL A 144 -4.15 15.39 -17.19
C VAL A 144 -4.08 16.84 -17.70
N PRO A 145 -5.22 17.52 -17.93
CA PRO A 145 -5.24 18.92 -18.33
C PRO A 145 -4.68 19.80 -17.19
N ASN A 146 -3.81 20.76 -17.54
CA ASN A 146 -3.24 21.73 -16.59
C ASN A 146 -2.50 21.08 -15.41
N PRO A 147 -1.31 20.49 -15.64
CA PRO A 147 -0.57 19.76 -14.62
C PRO A 147 -0.12 20.62 -13.42
N GLU A 148 -0.25 21.95 -13.49
CA GLU A 148 0.07 22.85 -12.37
C GLU A 148 -0.96 22.79 -11.23
N ASN A 149 -2.16 22.25 -11.48
CA ASN A 149 -3.18 22.05 -10.45
C ASN A 149 -3.35 20.56 -10.16
N GLU A 150 -3.28 20.18 -8.89
CA GLU A 150 -3.58 18.82 -8.47
C GLU A 150 -5.05 18.49 -8.77
N PRO A 151 -5.33 17.42 -9.53
CA PRO A 151 -6.71 17.01 -9.78
C PRO A 151 -7.44 16.61 -8.50
N SER A 152 -8.77 16.71 -8.49
CA SER A 152 -9.59 16.20 -7.38
C SER A 152 -9.29 14.72 -7.13
N HIS A 153 -9.07 14.38 -5.86
CA HIS A 153 -8.79 13.01 -5.44
C HIS A 153 -9.96 12.07 -5.70
N GLU A 154 -11.19 12.60 -5.71
CA GLU A 154 -12.40 11.86 -6.08
C GLU A 154 -12.38 11.49 -7.58
N ILE A 155 -11.95 12.42 -8.44
CA ILE A 155 -11.83 12.18 -9.88
C ILE A 155 -10.71 11.16 -10.15
N LEU A 156 -9.55 11.33 -9.52
CA LEU A 156 -8.44 10.38 -9.62
C LEU A 156 -8.88 8.98 -9.15
N LYS A 157 -9.52 8.89 -7.99
CA LYS A 157 -10.07 7.62 -7.48
C LYS A 157 -11.04 6.99 -8.45
N ALA A 158 -11.92 7.77 -9.09
CA ALA A 158 -12.88 7.25 -10.05
C ALA A 158 -12.19 6.62 -11.27
N ASP A 159 -11.18 7.30 -11.82
CA ASP A 159 -10.39 6.77 -12.94
C ASP A 159 -9.59 5.53 -12.52
N PHE A 160 -8.95 5.58 -11.36
CA PHE A 160 -8.23 4.43 -10.80
C PHE A 160 -9.13 3.22 -10.54
N ALA A 161 -10.38 3.43 -10.11
CA ALA A 161 -11.34 2.35 -9.95
C ALA A 161 -11.66 1.68 -11.30
N VAL A 162 -11.80 2.46 -12.38
CA VAL A 162 -12.04 1.92 -13.73
C VAL A 162 -10.84 1.11 -14.22
N LEU A 163 -9.63 1.64 -14.07
CA LEU A 163 -8.40 0.98 -14.52
C LEU A 163 -8.12 -0.30 -13.72
N GLU A 164 -8.16 -0.23 -12.40
CA GLU A 164 -7.84 -1.36 -11.54
C GLU A 164 -8.90 -2.49 -11.59
N SER A 165 -10.12 -2.19 -12.04
CA SER A 165 -11.15 -3.21 -12.25
C SER A 165 -10.75 -4.30 -13.25
N PHE A 166 -9.73 -4.08 -14.09
CA PHE A 166 -9.11 -5.15 -14.89
C PHE A 166 -8.60 -6.32 -14.02
N PHE A 167 -7.95 -6.01 -12.89
CA PHE A 167 -7.30 -7.02 -12.05
C PHE A 167 -8.27 -7.72 -11.11
N HIS A 168 -9.28 -6.99 -10.60
CA HIS A 168 -10.15 -7.47 -9.51
C HIS A 168 -11.63 -7.51 -9.87
N GLY A 169 -12.01 -7.14 -11.10
CA GLY A 169 -13.40 -7.00 -11.56
C GLY A 169 -14.14 -5.78 -11.00
N ARG A 170 -14.00 -5.51 -9.70
CA ARG A 170 -14.48 -4.30 -9.01
C ARG A 170 -13.37 -3.73 -8.16
N SER A 171 -13.06 -2.45 -8.36
CA SER A 171 -12.09 -1.71 -7.53
C SER A 171 -12.73 -0.48 -6.86
N SER A 172 -12.19 -0.11 -5.70
CA SER A 172 -12.49 1.16 -5.01
C SER A 172 -11.67 2.34 -5.56
N GLY A 173 -10.60 2.07 -6.33
CA GLY A 173 -9.64 3.05 -6.83
C GLY A 173 -8.66 3.57 -5.77
N LEU A 174 -8.72 3.06 -4.54
CA LEU A 174 -7.91 3.57 -3.43
C LEU A 174 -6.46 3.12 -3.51
N ASP A 175 -6.22 1.86 -3.86
CA ASP A 175 -4.86 1.31 -3.89
C ASP A 175 -3.97 2.05 -4.91
N PRO A 176 -4.41 2.27 -6.16
CA PRO A 176 -3.65 3.10 -7.10
C PRO A 176 -3.58 4.57 -6.67
N LEU A 177 -4.61 5.13 -6.05
CA LEU A 177 -4.60 6.51 -5.57
C LEU A 177 -3.49 6.74 -4.54
N ILE A 178 -3.33 5.83 -3.58
CA ILE A 178 -2.29 5.93 -2.54
C ILE A 178 -0.90 5.82 -3.18
N SER A 179 -0.70 4.85 -4.08
CA SER A 179 0.57 4.69 -4.79
C SER A 179 0.90 5.89 -5.68
N TYR A 180 -0.11 6.51 -6.30
CA TYR A 180 0.05 7.67 -7.17
C TYR A 180 0.36 8.95 -6.40
N LEU A 181 -0.40 9.26 -5.35
CA LEU A 181 -0.17 10.45 -4.53
C LEU A 181 1.08 10.31 -3.65
N ASN A 182 1.47 9.07 -3.33
CA ASN A 182 2.56 8.74 -2.42
C ASN A 182 2.46 9.49 -1.08
N ARG A 183 1.22 9.63 -0.57
CA ARG A 183 0.91 10.24 0.73
C ARG A 183 -0.07 9.36 1.49
N PRO A 184 -0.05 9.40 2.84
CA PRO A 184 -1.11 8.81 3.64
C PRO A 184 -2.48 9.37 3.24
N ILE A 185 -3.49 8.50 3.22
CA ILE A 185 -4.86 8.86 2.91
C ILE A 185 -5.76 8.35 4.04
N LEU A 186 -6.54 9.27 4.59
CA LEU A 186 -7.67 8.98 5.46
C LEU A 186 -8.95 8.94 4.63
N ILE A 187 -9.76 7.92 4.88
CA ILE A 187 -11.18 7.92 4.52
C ILE A 187 -11.94 8.10 5.82
N ASP A 188 -12.61 9.23 5.96
CA ASP A 188 -13.35 9.55 7.18
C ASP A 188 -14.71 8.84 7.24
N SER A 189 -15.46 9.11 8.33
CA SER A 189 -16.80 8.57 8.53
C SER A 189 -17.79 9.02 7.45
N GLU A 190 -17.55 10.17 6.86
CA GLU A 190 -18.33 10.81 5.79
C GLU A 190 -17.86 10.36 4.38
N LYS A 191 -16.96 9.37 4.32
CA LYS A 191 -16.38 8.79 3.11
C LYS A 191 -15.60 9.78 2.25
N GLN A 192 -15.17 10.89 2.82
CA GLN A 192 -14.29 11.85 2.16
C GLN A 192 -12.87 11.32 2.13
N ILE A 193 -12.14 11.65 1.05
CA ILE A 193 -10.75 11.27 0.88
C ILE A 193 -9.91 12.46 1.35
N VAL A 194 -9.14 12.25 2.41
CA VAL A 194 -8.33 13.30 3.02
C VAL A 194 -6.87 12.84 2.98
N PRO A 195 -6.06 13.35 2.05
CA PRO A 195 -4.61 13.18 2.11
C PRO A 195 -4.07 13.85 3.38
N LEU A 196 -3.08 13.22 4.01
CA LEU A 196 -2.49 13.69 5.25
C LEU A 196 -0.99 13.88 5.11
N GLU A 197 -0.47 14.91 5.77
CA GLU A 197 0.95 15.03 6.08
C GLU A 197 1.22 14.27 7.39
N PHE A 198 1.28 12.94 7.31
CA PHE A 198 1.47 12.04 8.45
C PHE A 198 2.69 11.13 8.24
N ASP A 199 3.61 11.12 9.20
CA ASP A 199 4.75 10.20 9.19
C ASP A 199 4.65 9.24 10.38
N LEU A 200 4.46 7.95 10.07
CA LEU A 200 4.34 6.89 11.07
C LEU A 200 5.60 6.80 11.95
N ASN A 201 6.78 7.14 11.43
CA ASN A 201 8.03 7.12 12.20
C ASN A 201 8.02 8.13 13.35
N GLN A 202 7.33 9.26 13.19
CA GLN A 202 7.28 10.32 14.20
C GLN A 202 6.40 9.95 15.41
N THR A 203 5.60 8.88 15.30
CA THR A 203 4.72 8.43 16.39
C THR A 203 5.48 7.74 17.52
N GLY A 204 6.71 7.26 17.27
CA GLY A 204 7.47 6.43 18.19
C GLY A 204 6.83 5.06 18.47
N ILE A 205 5.85 4.65 17.67
CA ILE A 205 5.27 3.30 17.68
C ILE A 205 6.07 2.46 16.70
N ALA A 206 6.51 1.28 17.12
CA ALA A 206 7.17 0.34 16.24
C ALA A 206 6.14 -0.45 15.45
N VAL A 207 6.33 -0.52 14.12
CA VAL A 207 5.46 -1.23 13.20
C VAL A 207 6.28 -2.08 12.25
N ALA A 208 5.90 -3.35 12.11
CA ALA A 208 6.51 -4.26 11.15
C ALA A 208 5.48 -5.24 10.57
N LEU A 209 5.80 -5.79 9.40
CA LEU A 209 5.03 -6.85 8.77
C LEU A 209 5.61 -8.22 9.14
N ILE A 210 4.73 -9.21 9.31
CA ILE A 210 5.08 -10.61 9.57
C ILE A 210 4.62 -11.42 8.38
N ASP A 211 5.55 -12.03 7.65
CA ASP A 211 5.22 -12.95 6.56
C ASP A 211 4.67 -14.26 7.13
N THR A 212 3.44 -14.59 6.74
CA THR A 212 2.78 -15.83 7.15
C THR A 212 3.28 -17.04 6.36
N GLN A 213 4.02 -16.82 5.27
CA GLN A 213 4.52 -17.81 4.30
C GLN A 213 3.41 -18.62 3.61
N THR A 214 2.17 -18.19 3.75
CA THR A 214 1.01 -18.75 3.07
C THR A 214 0.34 -17.66 2.25
N THR A 215 -0.35 -18.02 1.18
CA THR A 215 -1.21 -17.09 0.43
C THR A 215 -2.66 -17.40 0.70
N GLY A 216 -3.50 -16.36 0.68
CA GLY A 216 -4.94 -16.47 0.89
C GLY A 216 -5.70 -15.77 -0.23
N GLU A 217 -6.79 -16.39 -0.71
CA GLU A 217 -7.65 -15.75 -1.70
C GLU A 217 -8.58 -14.73 -1.03
N THR A 218 -8.51 -13.48 -1.49
CA THR A 218 -9.34 -12.38 -0.99
C THR A 218 -10.84 -12.62 -1.22
N GLY A 219 -11.24 -13.12 -2.39
CA GLY A 219 -12.65 -13.28 -2.78
C GLY A 219 -13.47 -14.14 -1.81
N PRO A 220 -13.07 -15.38 -1.51
CA PRO A 220 -13.77 -16.24 -0.55
C PRO A 220 -13.87 -15.66 0.86
N LEU A 221 -12.85 -14.92 1.32
CA LEU A 221 -12.86 -14.31 2.66
C LEU A 221 -13.80 -13.10 2.73
N VAL A 222 -13.84 -12.29 1.68
CA VAL A 222 -14.82 -11.21 1.53
C VAL A 222 -16.25 -11.76 1.51
N GLN A 223 -16.50 -12.83 0.76
CA GLN A 223 -17.80 -13.49 0.76
C GLN A 223 -18.17 -14.04 2.14
N HIS A 224 -17.20 -14.67 2.82
CA HIS A 224 -17.40 -15.15 4.18
C HIS A 224 -17.75 -14.01 5.15
N PHE A 225 -17.07 -12.87 5.05
CA PHE A 225 -17.40 -11.68 5.84
C PHE A 225 -18.84 -11.23 5.58
N PHE A 226 -19.28 -11.12 4.32
CA PHE A 226 -20.65 -10.72 4.00
C PHE A 226 -21.69 -11.69 4.56
N ASP A 227 -21.42 -12.99 4.50
CA ASP A 227 -22.32 -13.98 5.06
C ASP A 227 -22.39 -13.93 6.58
N ARG A 228 -21.28 -13.58 7.25
CA ARG A 228 -21.27 -13.29 8.69
C ARG A 228 -22.02 -12.01 9.02
N PHE A 229 -21.88 -10.96 8.19
CA PHE A 229 -22.57 -9.67 8.40
C PHE A 229 -24.10 -9.79 8.36
N LYS A 230 -24.64 -10.81 7.68
CA LYS A 230 -26.09 -11.12 7.70
C LYS A 230 -26.58 -11.67 9.05
N VAL A 231 -25.68 -12.04 9.96
CA VAL A 231 -26.01 -12.55 11.30
C VAL A 231 -26.11 -11.37 12.27
N PRO A 232 -27.30 -11.07 12.85
CA PRO A 232 -27.52 -9.86 13.66
C PRO A 232 -26.56 -9.70 14.83
N GLU A 233 -26.15 -10.81 15.47
CA GLU A 233 -25.20 -10.77 16.58
C GLU A 233 -23.82 -10.28 16.13
N PHE A 234 -23.38 -10.68 14.94
CA PHE A 234 -22.09 -10.25 14.39
C PHE A 234 -22.17 -8.83 13.83
N GLU A 235 -23.25 -8.45 13.14
CA GLU A 235 -23.50 -7.08 12.72
C GLU A 235 -23.44 -6.13 13.91
N MET A 236 -24.20 -6.41 14.97
CA MET A 236 -24.22 -5.59 16.19
C MET A 236 -22.85 -5.54 16.88
N ALA A 237 -22.12 -6.66 16.93
CA ALA A 237 -20.76 -6.67 17.48
C ALA A 237 -19.81 -5.83 16.62
N PHE A 238 -19.91 -5.92 15.30
CA PHE A 238 -19.08 -5.14 14.38
C PHE A 238 -19.32 -3.65 14.55
N GLU A 239 -20.58 -3.22 14.55
CA GLU A 239 -20.95 -1.81 14.72
C GLU A 239 -20.55 -1.25 16.09
N ARG A 240 -20.72 -2.03 17.16
CA ARG A 240 -20.52 -1.55 18.54
C ARG A 240 -19.11 -1.77 19.09
N GLN A 241 -18.31 -2.64 18.47
CA GLN A 241 -16.98 -2.99 18.97
C GLN A 241 -15.90 -2.73 17.91
N PHE A 242 -16.05 -3.28 16.71
CA PHE A 242 -15.03 -3.12 15.66
C PHE A 242 -14.91 -1.67 15.20
N ILE A 243 -16.01 -1.03 14.81
CA ILE A 243 -15.99 0.33 14.27
C ILE A 243 -15.41 1.33 15.30
N PRO A 244 -15.85 1.36 16.57
CA PRO A 244 -15.28 2.27 17.57
C PRO A 244 -13.80 1.99 17.85
N ALA A 245 -13.38 0.73 17.91
CA ALA A 245 -11.98 0.37 18.13
C ALA A 245 -11.10 0.80 16.94
N ASN A 246 -11.51 0.50 15.70
CA ASN A 246 -10.81 0.89 14.49
C ASN A 246 -10.69 2.42 14.38
N ASN A 247 -11.80 3.14 14.52
CA ASN A 247 -11.82 4.60 14.42
C ASN A 247 -11.05 5.23 15.59
N GLY A 248 -11.09 4.62 16.76
CA GLY A 248 -10.31 5.01 17.94
C GLY A 248 -8.80 4.88 17.72
N CYS A 249 -8.35 3.79 17.06
CA CYS A 249 -6.96 3.63 16.66
C CYS A 249 -6.52 4.78 15.75
N ILE A 250 -7.26 5.04 14.67
CA ILE A 250 -6.95 6.08 13.69
C ILE A 250 -6.89 7.46 14.36
N LYS A 251 -7.93 7.84 15.10
CA LYS A 251 -7.99 9.15 15.76
C LYS A 251 -6.88 9.31 16.80
N SER A 252 -6.58 8.28 17.57
CA SER A 252 -5.53 8.34 18.59
C SER A 252 -4.14 8.42 17.96
N LEU A 253 -3.90 7.68 16.88
CA LEU A 253 -2.65 7.71 16.13
C LEU A 253 -2.39 9.08 15.52
N LEU A 254 -3.37 9.65 14.81
CA LEU A 254 -3.25 10.96 14.17
C LEU A 254 -3.11 12.11 15.18
N ASN A 255 -3.71 11.99 16.36
CA ASN A 255 -3.59 12.98 17.44
C ASN A 255 -2.37 12.75 18.35
N GLY A 256 -1.51 11.78 18.06
CA GLY A 256 -0.33 11.46 18.86
C GLY A 256 -0.62 10.88 20.26
N ASN A 257 -1.84 10.40 20.51
CA ASN A 257 -2.21 9.81 21.79
C ASN A 257 -1.91 8.30 21.82
N ARG A 258 -0.66 7.96 22.12
CA ARG A 258 -0.16 6.57 22.15
C ARG A 258 -0.90 5.67 23.14
N GLN A 259 -1.28 6.21 24.31
CA GLN A 259 -1.98 5.43 25.33
C GLN A 259 -3.34 4.95 24.84
N TYR A 260 -4.16 5.86 24.29
CA TYR A 260 -5.45 5.46 23.73
C TYR A 260 -5.30 4.63 22.46
N PHE A 261 -4.27 4.87 21.64
CA PHE A 261 -3.98 4.03 20.48
C PHE A 261 -3.84 2.55 20.86
N PHE A 262 -3.00 2.22 21.84
CA PHE A 262 -2.82 0.82 22.26
C PHE A 262 -4.06 0.24 22.94
N LEU A 263 -4.82 1.05 23.68
CA LEU A 263 -6.09 0.62 24.27
C LEU A 263 -7.13 0.24 23.21
N TYR A 264 -7.27 1.05 22.15
CA TYR A 264 -8.17 0.71 21.04
C TYR A 264 -7.63 -0.43 20.17
N LEU A 265 -6.32 -0.51 19.99
CA LEU A 265 -5.69 -1.59 19.23
C LEU A 265 -5.89 -2.95 19.90
N GLU A 266 -5.78 -3.00 21.23
CA GLU A 266 -6.12 -4.19 22.02
C GLU A 266 -7.58 -4.63 21.80
N GLN A 267 -8.53 -3.70 21.86
CA GLN A 267 -9.94 -3.99 21.58
C GLN A 267 -10.17 -4.50 20.15
N LEU A 268 -9.49 -3.90 19.17
CA LEU A 268 -9.57 -4.30 17.78
C LEU A 268 -9.04 -5.72 17.58
N ILE A 269 -7.92 -6.07 18.20
CA ILE A 269 -7.33 -7.41 18.12
C ILE A 269 -8.23 -8.46 18.77
N TYR A 270 -8.79 -8.18 19.96
CA TYR A 270 -9.76 -9.08 20.57
C TYR A 270 -10.95 -9.37 19.67
N PHE A 271 -11.48 -8.33 19.01
CA PHE A 271 -12.54 -8.52 18.02
C PHE A 271 -12.10 -9.41 16.87
N GLN A 272 -10.92 -9.18 16.28
CA GLN A 272 -10.43 -9.98 15.16
C GLN A 272 -10.18 -11.43 15.55
N VAL A 273 -9.56 -11.70 16.71
CA VAL A 273 -9.34 -13.06 17.21
C VAL A 273 -10.67 -13.80 17.42
N GLN A 274 -11.69 -13.11 17.94
CA GLN A 274 -13.00 -13.69 18.19
C GLN A 274 -13.78 -13.95 16.89
N TYR A 275 -13.89 -12.95 16.03
CA TYR A 275 -14.85 -12.99 14.91
C TYR A 275 -14.20 -13.22 13.55
N PHE A 276 -12.91 -12.90 13.37
CA PHE A 276 -12.17 -13.08 12.13
C PHE A 276 -11.24 -14.30 12.17
N ARG A 277 -11.47 -15.24 13.08
CA ARG A 277 -10.65 -16.46 13.22
C ARG A 277 -10.36 -17.17 11.89
N ARG A 278 -11.34 -17.24 10.98
CA ARG A 278 -11.19 -17.88 9.65
C ARG A 278 -10.30 -17.10 8.68
N MET A 279 -10.11 -15.80 8.91
CA MET A 279 -9.26 -14.90 8.12
C MET A 279 -7.83 -14.85 8.67
N ILE A 280 -7.56 -15.43 9.84
CA ILE A 280 -6.22 -15.52 10.40
C ILE A 280 -5.68 -16.91 10.07
N PRO A 281 -4.46 -17.05 9.50
CA PRO A 281 -3.83 -18.35 9.30
C PRO A 281 -3.75 -19.14 10.61
N GLU A 282 -4.00 -20.45 10.55
CA GLU A 282 -4.21 -21.30 11.73
C GLU A 282 -3.00 -21.31 12.68
N ASN A 283 -1.78 -21.33 12.12
CA ASN A 283 -0.54 -21.25 12.87
C ASN A 283 -0.34 -19.93 13.62
N PHE A 284 -1.05 -18.86 13.26
CA PHE A 284 -0.96 -17.56 13.92
C PHE A 284 -2.01 -17.33 15.03
N HIS A 285 -2.98 -18.24 15.22
CA HIS A 285 -4.00 -18.05 16.28
C HIS A 285 -3.38 -17.97 17.68
N ILE A 286 -2.44 -18.88 17.96
CA ILE A 286 -1.72 -18.92 19.24
C ILE A 286 -0.72 -17.76 19.31
N VAL A 287 0.05 -17.54 18.24
CA VAL A 287 1.06 -16.47 18.15
C VAL A 287 0.47 -15.10 18.46
N ILE A 288 -0.70 -14.75 17.88
CA ILE A 288 -1.37 -13.46 18.15
C ILE A 288 -1.77 -13.34 19.63
N SER A 289 -2.27 -14.42 20.22
CA SER A 289 -2.72 -14.43 21.61
C SER A 289 -1.55 -14.27 22.59
N GLU A 290 -0.42 -14.94 22.33
CA GLU A 290 0.80 -14.86 23.14
C GLU A 290 1.50 -13.50 22.97
N ALA A 291 1.57 -12.98 21.75
CA ALA A 291 2.11 -11.65 21.45
C ALA A 291 1.41 -10.56 22.28
N LEU A 292 0.08 -10.64 22.40
CA LEU A 292 -0.70 -9.64 23.14
C LEU A 292 -0.32 -9.58 24.63
N VAL A 293 0.01 -10.73 25.24
CA VAL A 293 0.50 -10.81 26.64
C VAL A 293 1.85 -10.10 26.78
N GLU A 294 2.70 -10.17 25.76
CA GLU A 294 4.01 -9.50 25.70
C GLU A 294 3.95 -8.03 25.26
N LYS A 295 2.74 -7.50 25.06
CA LYS A 295 2.46 -6.16 24.51
C LYS A 295 3.00 -5.97 23.09
N VAL A 296 2.90 -7.02 22.28
CA VAL A 296 3.01 -6.98 20.83
C VAL A 296 1.62 -7.23 20.23
N PHE A 297 1.17 -6.29 19.41
CA PHE A 297 -0.20 -6.21 18.95
C PHE A 297 -0.25 -6.59 17.48
N ILE A 298 -0.75 -7.78 17.16
CA ILE A 298 -0.79 -8.29 15.79
C ILE A 298 -2.24 -8.28 15.28
N LYS A 299 -2.46 -7.66 14.13
CA LYS A 299 -3.74 -7.68 13.42
C LYS A 299 -3.57 -8.13 11.97
N LEU A 300 -4.70 -8.43 11.33
CA LEU A 300 -4.76 -8.66 9.89
C LEU A 300 -4.25 -7.44 9.12
N LEU A 301 -3.62 -7.67 7.98
CA LEU A 301 -3.39 -6.68 6.93
C LEU A 301 -4.15 -7.10 5.68
N GLY A 302 -4.98 -6.21 5.14
CA GLY A 302 -5.83 -6.54 3.99
C GLY A 302 -6.93 -7.55 4.32
N SER A 303 -7.21 -8.51 3.43
CA SER A 303 -8.28 -9.50 3.65
C SER A 303 -7.95 -10.58 4.68
N GLY A 304 -6.67 -10.78 5.01
CA GLY A 304 -6.20 -11.95 5.73
C GLY A 304 -6.14 -13.21 4.85
N GLY A 305 -6.01 -14.37 5.48
CA GLY A 305 -5.89 -15.70 4.87
C GLY A 305 -4.47 -16.11 4.51
N GLY A 306 -3.51 -15.19 4.62
CA GLY A 306 -2.11 -15.36 4.22
C GLY A 306 -1.47 -13.99 3.99
N GLY A 307 -0.34 -13.97 3.29
CA GLY A 307 0.46 -12.78 3.02
C GLY A 307 1.09 -12.25 4.29
N PHE A 308 0.98 -10.95 4.51
CA PHE A 308 1.48 -10.31 5.72
C PHE A 308 0.39 -10.16 6.80
N LEU A 309 0.80 -10.33 8.06
CA LEU A 309 0.16 -9.68 9.20
C LEU A 309 0.91 -8.40 9.55
N ILE A 310 0.30 -7.50 10.32
CA ILE A 310 0.96 -6.28 10.80
C ILE A 310 1.04 -6.29 12.33
N ALA A 311 2.24 -6.05 12.84
CA ALA A 311 2.56 -6.04 14.26
C ALA A 311 2.93 -4.64 14.72
N PHE A 312 2.44 -4.28 15.91
CA PHE A 312 2.72 -3.01 16.58
C PHE A 312 3.33 -3.27 17.96
N ALA A 313 4.23 -2.41 18.39
CA ALA A 313 4.70 -2.37 19.78
C ALA A 313 4.99 -0.94 20.22
N GLU A 314 5.01 -0.70 21.52
CA GLU A 314 5.36 0.62 22.06
C GLU A 314 6.77 1.08 21.65
N THR A 315 7.71 0.16 21.45
CA THR A 315 9.09 0.46 21.07
C THR A 315 9.64 -0.58 20.11
N ALA A 316 10.62 -0.18 19.29
CA ALA A 316 11.27 -1.08 18.34
C ALA A 316 12.03 -2.20 19.06
N ASP A 317 12.66 -1.91 20.20
CA ASP A 317 13.30 -2.94 21.04
C ASP A 317 12.34 -4.03 21.51
N ARG A 318 11.10 -3.67 21.86
CA ARG A 318 10.09 -4.64 22.29
C ARG A 318 9.71 -5.55 21.13
N LEU A 319 9.41 -4.96 19.97
CA LEU A 319 9.03 -5.73 18.78
C LEU A 319 10.18 -6.65 18.34
N LYS A 320 11.41 -6.13 18.30
CA LYS A 320 12.60 -6.89 17.93
C LYS A 320 12.85 -8.09 18.83
N LYS A 321 12.83 -7.90 20.15
CA LYS A 321 13.01 -9.01 21.12
C LYS A 321 11.96 -10.09 20.94
N TRP A 322 10.71 -9.68 20.68
CA TRP A 322 9.63 -10.62 20.44
C TRP A 322 9.83 -11.40 19.13
N THR A 323 10.16 -10.72 18.02
CA THR A 323 10.39 -11.41 16.74
C THR A 323 11.60 -12.35 16.80
N GLU A 324 12.68 -11.96 17.48
CA GLU A 324 13.87 -12.82 17.69
C GLU A 324 13.53 -14.07 18.50
N LYS A 325 12.74 -13.93 19.57
CA LYS A 325 12.26 -15.05 20.39
C LYS A 325 11.41 -16.03 19.56
N GLU A 326 10.53 -15.52 18.72
CA GLU A 326 9.63 -16.32 17.87
C GLU A 326 10.30 -16.82 16.58
N GLY A 327 11.55 -16.44 16.31
CA GLY A 327 12.26 -16.81 15.08
C GLY A 327 11.67 -16.18 13.81
N ILE A 328 10.97 -15.05 13.95
CA ILE A 328 10.33 -14.30 12.86
C ILE A 328 11.31 -13.25 12.33
N GLN A 329 11.43 -13.16 10.99
CA GLN A 329 12.12 -12.06 10.33
C GLN A 329 11.09 -11.01 9.91
N PRO A 330 11.01 -9.86 10.61
CA PRO A 330 10.03 -8.83 10.28
C PRO A 330 10.47 -7.97 9.09
N GLU A 331 9.52 -7.50 8.29
CA GLU A 331 9.74 -6.41 7.34
C GLU A 331 9.32 -5.10 8.01
N TRP A 332 10.29 -4.29 8.44
CA TRP A 332 10.05 -3.06 9.18
C TRP A 332 9.29 -2.02 8.35
N VAL A 333 8.25 -1.44 8.95
CA VAL A 333 7.47 -0.32 8.39
C VAL A 333 7.95 1.01 8.95
N THR A 334 8.26 1.05 10.25
CA THR A 334 8.95 2.16 10.90
C THR A 334 10.43 1.84 11.08
N LYS A 335 11.28 2.87 11.22
CA LYS A 335 12.71 2.70 11.51
C LYS A 335 12.96 1.70 12.63
N GLU A 336 13.91 0.80 12.40
CA GLU A 336 14.41 -0.10 13.44
C GLU A 336 15.16 0.73 14.51
N ALA A 337 15.21 0.24 15.77
CA ALA A 337 15.83 0.92 16.90
C ALA A 337 17.29 1.40 16.68
N ASN A 338 17.97 0.90 15.65
CA ASN A 338 19.40 1.10 15.38
C ASN A 338 19.70 1.79 14.03
N GLU A 339 18.69 2.32 13.33
CA GLU A 339 18.85 3.03 12.04
C GLU A 339 18.68 4.55 12.10
#